data_AF-A0A1N7GWL6-F1
#
_entry.id   AF-A0A1N7GWL6-F1
#
_cell.length_a   1.000
_cell.length_b   1.000
_cell.length_c   1.000
_cell.angle_alpha   90.00
_cell.angle_beta   90.00
_cell.angle_gamma   90.00
#
_symmetry.space_group_name_H-M   'P 1'
#
loop_
_entity.id
_entity.type
_entity.pdbx_description
1 polymer ?
#
loop_
_entity_poly.entity_id
_entity_poly.type
_entity_poly.pdbx_seq_one_letter_code
_entity_poly.pdbx_strand_id
1 'polypeptide(L)'
;MSQNEEIVKRYGGGMRVADIAREIGTTEWTIHNRLNKMGVERRPASISPSRVVEAARLYELGESIRQIRLKMGFSDATIKKALIAAGVDVRDRRRRS
;
A
#
# COMPACT_ATOMS: atom_id res chain seq x y z
N MET A 1 -5.42 25.01 16.82
CA MET A 1 -5.18 23.73 16.12
C MET A 1 -4.58 22.78 17.12
N SER A 2 -5.28 21.72 17.47
CA SER A 2 -4.73 20.63 18.29
C SER A 2 -3.66 19.88 17.49
N GLN A 3 -2.64 19.33 18.15
CA GLN A 3 -1.60 18.50 17.51
C GLN A 3 -2.23 17.35 16.69
N ASN A 4 -3.42 16.86 17.07
CA ASN A 4 -4.11 15.82 16.34
C ASN A 4 -4.76 16.33 15.04
N GLU A 5 -5.28 17.55 15.02
CA GLU A 5 -5.86 18.16 13.80
C GLU A 5 -4.78 18.42 12.75
N GLU A 6 -3.59 18.87 13.19
CA GLU A 6 -2.42 19.05 12.34
C GLU A 6 -2.01 17.73 11.66
N ILE A 7 -1.99 16.63 12.42
CA ILE A 7 -1.69 15.29 11.90
C ILE A 7 -2.70 14.88 10.82
N VAL A 8 -4.01 15.06 11.07
CA VAL A 8 -5.06 14.71 10.11
C VAL A 8 -4.97 15.56 8.85
N LYS A 9 -4.70 16.87 8.99
CA LYS A 9 -4.54 17.78 7.86
C LYS A 9 -3.33 17.41 6.98
N ARG A 10 -2.16 17.15 7.60
CA ARG A 10 -0.95 16.72 6.87
C ARG A 10 -1.12 15.35 6.21
N TYR A 11 -1.74 14.41 6.93
CA TYR A 11 -2.04 13.07 6.41
C TYR A 11 -3.03 13.12 5.24
N GLY A 12 -4.11 13.90 5.38
CA GLY A 12 -5.09 14.14 4.31
C GLY A 12 -4.50 14.86 3.10
N GLY A 13 -3.48 15.70 3.31
CA GLY A 13 -2.69 16.33 2.26
C GLY A 13 -1.74 15.37 1.51
N GLY A 14 -1.71 14.09 1.85
CA GLY A 14 -0.92 13.06 1.17
C GLY A 14 0.49 12.85 1.73
N MET A 15 0.85 13.54 2.82
CA MET A 15 2.13 13.38 3.50
C MET A 15 2.21 12.01 4.19
N ARG A 16 3.38 11.37 4.18
CA ARG A 16 3.54 10.04 4.80
C ARG A 16 3.60 10.16 6.31
N VAL A 17 3.11 9.13 7.00
CA VAL A 17 3.13 9.05 8.48
C VAL A 17 4.55 9.19 9.04
N ALA A 18 5.55 8.63 8.37
CA ALA A 18 6.97 8.76 8.74
C ALA A 18 7.46 10.21 8.71
N ASP A 19 7.07 10.97 7.69
CA ASP A 19 7.47 12.37 7.54
C ASP A 19 6.77 13.24 8.60
N ILE A 20 5.47 13.01 8.83
CA ILE A 20 4.71 13.67 9.89
C ILE A 20 5.31 13.36 11.27
N ALA A 21 5.70 12.11 11.51
CA ALA A 21 6.33 11.68 12.76
C ALA A 21 7.67 12.41 13.00
N ARG A 22 8.49 12.56 11.95
CA ARG A 22 9.75 13.32 12.01
C ARG A 22 9.53 14.80 12.30
N GLU A 23 8.57 15.44 11.63
CA GLU A 23 8.31 16.87 11.83
C GLU A 23 7.74 17.19 13.23
N ILE A 24 6.96 16.26 13.79
CA ILE A 24 6.31 16.43 15.09
C ILE A 24 7.20 15.90 16.24
N GLY A 25 8.30 15.21 15.93
CA GLY A 25 9.20 14.63 16.92
C GLY A 25 8.58 13.44 17.67
N THR A 26 7.79 12.62 16.96
CA THR A 26 7.12 11.45 17.54
C THR A 26 7.38 10.18 16.73
N THR A 27 6.82 9.06 17.18
CA THR A 27 6.93 7.78 16.48
C THR A 27 5.78 7.58 15.50
N GLU A 28 6.03 6.84 14.42
CA GLU A 28 4.99 6.43 13.47
C GLU A 28 3.82 5.74 14.18
N TRP A 29 4.12 4.90 15.17
CA TRP A 29 3.12 4.24 16.01
C TRP A 29 2.19 5.24 16.70
N THR A 30 2.73 6.34 17.24
CA THR A 30 1.94 7.38 17.92
C THR A 30 1.02 8.09 16.93
N ILE A 31 1.53 8.43 15.74
CA ILE A 31 0.71 9.01 14.68
C ILE A 31 -0.41 8.04 14.26
N HIS A 32 -0.08 6.78 14.04
CA HIS A 32 -1.05 5.73 13.69
C HIS A 32 -2.13 5.53 14.75
N ASN A 33 -1.78 5.61 16.03
CA ASN A 33 -2.73 5.52 17.14
C ASN A 33 -3.65 6.75 17.20
N ARG A 34 -3.09 7.95 16.97
CA ARG A 34 -3.86 9.20 16.92
C ARG A 34 -4.82 9.24 15.73
N LEU A 35 -4.37 8.84 14.55
CA LEU A 35 -5.22 8.72 13.35
C LEU A 35 -6.39 7.75 13.59
N ASN A 36 -6.14 6.61 14.25
CA ASN A 36 -7.20 5.67 14.62
C ASN A 36 -8.21 6.27 15.61
N LYS A 37 -7.73 6.94 16.66
CA LYS A 37 -8.60 7.60 17.64
C LYS A 37 -9.49 8.68 17.01
N MET A 38 -9.00 9.32 15.95
CA MET A 38 -9.71 10.35 15.19
C MET A 38 -10.64 9.75 14.12
N GLY A 39 -10.70 8.41 13.98
CA GLY A 39 -11.53 7.75 12.98
C GLY A 39 -11.07 7.96 11.54
N VAL A 40 -9.82 8.38 11.32
CA VAL A 40 -9.29 8.58 9.97
C VAL A 40 -9.03 7.22 9.33
N GLU A 41 -9.74 6.92 8.26
CA GLU A 41 -9.50 5.74 7.45
C GLU A 41 -8.05 5.73 6.98
N ARG A 42 -7.32 4.69 7.37
CA ARG A 42 -5.95 4.51 6.95
C ARG A 42 -5.95 4.27 5.45
N ARG A 43 -5.08 5.00 4.75
CA ARG A 43 -4.70 4.65 3.38
C ARG A 43 -4.31 3.18 3.39
N PRO A 44 -4.91 2.34 2.54
CA PRO A 44 -4.66 0.91 2.59
C PRO A 44 -3.17 0.68 2.38
N ALA A 45 -2.56 -0.05 3.32
CA ALA A 45 -1.16 -0.49 3.21
C ALA A 45 -0.98 -1.48 2.06
N SER A 46 -2.08 -1.97 1.51
CA SER A 46 -2.19 -2.92 0.42
C SER A 46 -2.83 -2.28 -0.81
N ILE A 47 -2.59 -2.93 -1.95
CA ILE A 47 -3.35 -2.69 -3.17
C ILE A 47 -4.85 -2.87 -2.85
N SER A 48 -5.67 -1.94 -3.33
CA SER A 48 -7.13 -2.04 -3.11
C SER A 48 -7.65 -3.33 -3.74
N PRO A 49 -8.68 -3.98 -3.16
CA PRO A 49 -9.21 -5.24 -3.69
C PRO A 49 -9.53 -5.17 -5.19
N SER A 50 -10.06 -4.04 -5.68
CA SER A 50 -10.31 -3.80 -7.11
C SER A 50 -9.04 -3.90 -7.98
N ARG A 51 -7.94 -3.31 -7.51
CA ARG A 51 -6.63 -3.36 -8.18
C ARG A 51 -5.98 -4.73 -8.05
N VAL A 52 -6.25 -5.47 -6.97
CA VAL A 52 -5.80 -6.86 -6.84
C VAL A 52 -6.46 -7.74 -7.91
N VAL A 53 -7.77 -7.59 -8.11
CA VAL A 53 -8.50 -8.32 -9.16
C VAL A 53 -7.98 -7.96 -10.55
N GLU A 54 -7.70 -6.68 -10.79
CA GLU A 54 -7.09 -6.23 -12.05
C GLU A 54 -5.69 -6.84 -12.25
N ALA A 55 -4.86 -6.89 -11.20
CA ALA A 55 -3.54 -7.52 -11.25
C ALA A 55 -3.63 -9.03 -11.51
N ALA A 56 -4.58 -9.72 -10.87
CA ALA A 56 -4.83 -11.14 -11.06
C ALA A 56 -5.25 -11.44 -12.50
N ARG A 57 -6.18 -10.67 -13.06
CA ARG A 57 -6.59 -10.80 -14.48
C ARG A 57 -5.42 -10.59 -15.44
N LEU A 58 -4.58 -9.58 -15.22
CA LEU A 58 -3.40 -9.35 -16.05
C LEU A 58 -2.44 -10.54 -15.97
N TYR A 59 -2.22 -11.08 -14.78
CA TYR A 59 -1.36 -12.26 -14.58
C TYR A 59 -1.92 -13.50 -15.29
N GLU A 60 -3.23 -13.74 -15.21
CA GLU A 60 -3.92 -14.83 -15.91
C GLU A 60 -3.87 -14.67 -17.45
N LEU A 61 -3.88 -13.43 -17.95
CA LEU A 61 -3.66 -13.11 -19.36
C LEU A 61 -2.21 -13.34 -19.82
N GLY A 62 -1.32 -13.76 -18.92
CA GLY A 62 0.09 -14.05 -19.23
C GLY A 62 1.03 -12.87 -19.07
N GLU A 63 0.55 -11.72 -18.56
CA GLU A 63 1.43 -10.61 -18.23
C GLU A 63 2.36 -10.98 -17.07
N SER A 64 3.64 -10.65 -17.22
CA SER A 64 4.59 -10.86 -16.15
C SER A 64 4.34 -9.88 -14.99
N ILE A 65 4.71 -10.27 -13.77
CA ILE A 65 4.67 -9.38 -12.60
C ILE A 65 5.37 -8.05 -12.89
N ARG A 66 6.45 -8.06 -13.69
CA ARG A 66 7.16 -6.84 -14.10
C ARG A 66 6.33 -5.91 -14.98
N GLN A 67 5.51 -6.44 -15.88
CA GLN A 67 4.61 -5.63 -16.70
C GLN A 67 3.46 -5.09 -15.86
N ILE A 68 2.91 -5.91 -14.97
CA ILE A 68 1.84 -5.50 -14.05
C ILE A 68 2.33 -4.38 -13.12
N ARG A 69 3.56 -4.48 -12.60
CA ARG A 69 4.20 -3.43 -11.79
C ARG A 69 4.27 -2.10 -12.54
N LEU A 70 4.59 -2.13 -13.84
CA LEU A 70 4.74 -0.93 -14.68
C LEU A 70 3.38 -0.32 -14.98
N LYS A 71 2.36 -1.15 -15.22
CA LYS A 71 0.98 -0.71 -15.44
C LYS A 71 0.33 -0.13 -14.18
N MET A 72 0.64 -0.67 -13.00
CA MET A 72 -0.02 -0.28 -11.75
C MET A 72 0.80 0.64 -10.84
N GLY A 73 2.11 0.78 -11.08
CA GLY A 73 2.99 1.61 -10.26
C GLY A 73 3.32 1.05 -8.88
N PHE A 74 3.07 -0.25 -8.64
CA PHE A 74 3.40 -0.92 -7.37
C PHE A 74 4.68 -1.74 -7.47
N SER A 75 5.30 -2.03 -6.32
CA SER A 75 6.50 -2.87 -6.28
C SER A 75 6.19 -4.34 -6.57
N ASP A 76 7.18 -5.11 -7.06
CA ASP A 76 7.06 -6.55 -7.29
C ASP A 76 6.60 -7.31 -6.04
N ALA A 77 7.11 -6.90 -4.87
CA ALA A 77 6.74 -7.49 -3.59
C ALA A 77 5.27 -7.22 -3.24
N THR A 78 4.80 -6.00 -3.52
CA THR A 78 3.39 -5.61 -3.31
C THR A 78 2.47 -6.39 -4.24
N ILE A 79 2.81 -6.51 -5.53
CA ILE A 79 2.03 -7.28 -6.51
C ILE A 79 2.01 -8.76 -6.15
N LYS A 80 3.17 -9.36 -5.80
CA LYS A 80 3.22 -10.77 -5.34
C LYS A 80 2.31 -11.00 -4.13
N LYS A 81 2.39 -10.15 -3.10
CA LYS A 81 1.53 -10.25 -1.91
C LYS A 81 0.05 -10.10 -2.26
N ALA A 82 -0.29 -9.16 -3.14
CA ALA A 82 -1.65 -8.96 -3.60
C ALA A 82 -2.21 -10.19 -4.34
N LEU A 83 -1.44 -10.77 -5.27
CA LEU A 83 -1.82 -11.97 -6.01
C LEU A 83 -2.00 -13.18 -5.08
N ILE A 84 -1.09 -13.40 -4.13
CA ILE A 84 -1.21 -14.47 -3.13
C ILE A 84 -2.48 -14.28 -2.27
N ALA A 85 -2.73 -13.03 -1.83
CA ALA A 85 -3.95 -12.71 -1.07
C ALA A 85 -5.24 -12.91 -1.88
N ALA A 86 -5.15 -12.83 -3.21
CA ALA A 86 -6.25 -13.13 -4.13
C ALA A 86 -6.42 -14.63 -4.40
N GLY A 87 -5.57 -15.49 -3.85
CA GLY A 87 -5.56 -16.93 -4.13
C GLY A 87 -4.96 -17.29 -5.50
N VAL A 88 -4.29 -16.36 -6.18
CA VAL A 88 -3.55 -16.66 -7.41
C VAL A 88 -2.29 -17.42 -7.01
N ASP A 89 -2.15 -18.64 -7.51
CA ASP A 89 -0.95 -19.44 -7.30
C ASP A 89 0.19 -18.85 -8.14
N VAL A 90 0.90 -17.88 -7.56
CA VAL A 90 2.07 -17.25 -8.16
C VAL A 90 3.21 -18.26 -8.12
N ARG A 91 3.16 -19.25 -9.01
CA ARG A 91 4.33 -20.08 -9.30
C ARG A 91 5.44 -19.14 -9.74
N ASP A 92 6.45 -19.02 -8.89
CA ASP A 92 7.63 -18.24 -9.20
C ASP A 92 8.26 -18.86 -10.45
N ARG A 93 7.98 -18.28 -11.63
CA ARG A 93 8.56 -18.68 -12.91
C ARG A 93 10.05 -18.30 -12.97
N ARG A 94 10.71 -18.14 -11.82
CA ARG A 94 12.17 -18.21 -11.67
C ARG A 94 12.63 -19.67 -11.69
N ARG A 95 12.41 -20.34 -12.83
CA ARG A 95 13.27 -21.43 -13.30
C ARG A 95 13.28 -21.40 -14.83
N ARG A 96 14.49 -21.27 -15.38
CA ARG A 96 14.93 -21.03 -16.78
C ARG A 96 15.31 -19.56 -16.98
N SER A 97 16.58 -19.21 -17.13
CA SER A 97 17.69 -19.92 -17.79
C SER A 97 19.00 -19.74 -17.04
#